data_AF-A0A6P6WVW0-F1
#
_entry.id   AF-A0A6P6WVW0-F1
#
_cell.length_a   1.000
_cell.length_b   1.000
_cell.length_c   1.000
_cell.angle_alpha   90.00
_cell.angle_beta   90.00
_cell.angle_gamma   90.00
#
_symmetry.space_group_name_H-M   'P 1'
#
loop_
_entity.id
_entity.type
_entity.pdbx_description
1 polymer ?
#
loop_
_entity_poly.entity_id
_entity_poly.type
_entity_poly.pdbx_seq_one_letter_code
_entity_poly.pdbx_strand_id
1 'polypeptide(L)'
;MTVAAGIGYALLALGPSLSLFVAVISQKPFLILTVLSSTLLWLMSLIVLAGVWRAFLPFKTTPSSSAWLPYSILILSSVVFQEGLRVLFWRIYKKLEDILDAFADRVSKPRLFLTDKMQIALAGGMGHGVAHAVFFCLSLLTPAFGPATFYVEKCSQMPFFLVSSMIALAFVTIHTFSMVIAFNGYAEGNRVDQLIVPVVHLVAGMLTLVNLASGGCIIGIPLLYCMALFTLLHCGKMVWKRLADSQNR
;
A
#
# COMPACT_ATOMS: atom_id res chain seq x y z
N MET A 1 13.97 17.33 -18.69
CA MET A 1 14.23 17.16 -17.27
C MET A 1 15.59 16.51 -17.11
N THR A 2 16.11 16.42 -15.90
CA THR A 2 17.46 15.90 -15.65
C THR A 2 17.38 14.70 -14.74
N VAL A 3 18.51 14.05 -14.47
CA VAL A 3 18.65 13.03 -13.43
C VAL A 3 18.03 13.47 -12.09
N ALA A 4 18.10 14.77 -11.77
CA ALA A 4 17.49 15.34 -10.57
C ALA A 4 15.96 15.16 -10.50
N ALA A 5 15.27 15.23 -11.64
CA ALA A 5 13.82 15.03 -11.68
C ALA A 5 13.45 13.56 -11.42
N GLY A 6 14.12 12.63 -12.10
CA GLY A 6 13.92 11.18 -11.88
C GLY A 6 14.19 10.79 -10.42
N ILE A 7 15.29 11.28 -9.83
CA ILE A 7 15.60 11.07 -8.41
C ILE A 7 14.54 11.73 -7.52
N GLY A 8 14.14 12.97 -7.81
CA GLY A 8 13.12 13.69 -7.05
C GLY A 8 11.78 12.97 -7.01
N TYR A 9 11.32 12.45 -8.15
CA TYR A 9 10.10 11.65 -8.25
C TYR A 9 10.19 10.31 -7.51
N ALA A 10 11.33 9.63 -7.59
CA ALA A 10 11.56 8.39 -6.83
C ALA A 10 11.56 8.64 -5.31
N LEU A 11 12.23 9.71 -4.86
CA LEU A 11 12.26 10.13 -3.46
C LEU A 11 10.91 10.66 -2.98
N LEU A 12 10.10 11.27 -3.84
CA LEU A 12 8.73 11.63 -3.49
C LEU A 12 7.88 10.39 -3.25
N ALA A 13 7.95 9.40 -4.15
CA ALA A 13 7.18 8.18 -4.05
C ALA A 13 7.58 7.29 -2.86
N LEU A 14 8.89 7.15 -2.59
CA LEU A 14 9.44 6.17 -1.65
C LEU A 14 10.21 6.78 -0.47
N GLY A 15 10.48 8.07 -0.45
CA GLY A 15 11.30 8.71 0.59
C GLY A 15 10.80 8.44 2.02
N PRO A 16 9.50 8.60 2.31
CA PRO A 16 8.95 8.26 3.63
C PRO A 16 9.12 6.77 3.99
N SER A 17 8.92 5.86 3.03
CA SER A 17 9.19 4.43 3.25
C SER A 17 10.66 4.12 3.48
N LEU A 18 11.56 4.77 2.74
CA LEU A 18 13.00 4.62 2.92
C LEU A 18 13.43 5.10 4.31
N SER A 19 12.89 6.24 4.76
CA SER A 19 13.11 6.76 6.12
C SER A 19 12.64 5.77 7.19
N LEU A 20 11.40 5.27 7.09
CA LEU A 20 10.87 4.25 8.01
C LEU A 20 11.67 2.94 7.95
N PHE A 21 12.12 2.54 6.76
CA PHE A 21 12.91 1.34 6.58
C PHE A 21 14.25 1.45 7.32
N VAL A 22 14.98 2.55 7.12
CA VAL A 22 16.28 2.79 7.75
C VAL A 22 16.15 3.00 9.27
N ALA A 23 15.11 3.70 9.73
CA ALA A 23 14.94 4.02 11.13
C ALA A 23 14.41 2.85 11.98
N VAL A 24 13.51 2.04 11.43
CA VAL A 24 12.77 1.02 12.20
C VAL A 24 13.02 -0.39 11.71
N ILE A 25 12.89 -0.64 10.41
CA ILE A 25 12.85 -2.00 9.86
C ILE A 25 14.25 -2.63 9.79
N SER A 26 15.24 -1.87 9.34
CA SER A 26 16.63 -2.33 9.20
C SER A 26 17.27 -2.74 10.52
N GLN A 27 16.70 -2.28 11.64
CA GLN A 27 17.19 -2.58 12.99
C GLN A 27 16.96 -4.04 13.40
N LYS A 28 16.06 -4.76 12.71
CA LYS A 28 15.75 -6.17 13.00
C LYS A 28 15.69 -7.00 11.71
N PRO A 29 16.53 -8.05 11.55
CA PRO A 29 16.58 -8.84 10.30
C PRO A 29 15.23 -9.50 9.97
N PHE A 30 14.46 -9.87 10.99
CA PHE A 30 13.11 -10.44 10.81
C PHE A 30 12.14 -9.46 10.13
N LEU A 31 12.23 -8.16 10.44
CA LEU A 31 11.39 -7.15 9.80
C LEU A 31 11.78 -6.95 8.34
N ILE A 32 13.08 -6.99 8.01
CA ILE A 32 13.56 -6.95 6.63
C ILE A 32 12.98 -8.14 5.85
N LEU A 33 13.07 -9.35 6.40
CA LEU A 33 12.50 -10.53 5.77
C LEU A 33 10.99 -10.39 5.56
N THR A 34 10.28 -9.82 6.54
CA THR A 34 8.84 -9.55 6.43
C THR A 34 8.52 -8.59 5.29
N VAL A 35 9.28 -7.50 5.14
CA VAL A 35 9.12 -6.57 3.99
C VAL A 35 9.33 -7.32 2.68
N LEU A 36 10.43 -8.09 2.55
CA LEU A 36 10.76 -8.81 1.32
C LEU A 36 9.69 -9.85 0.96
N SER A 37 9.27 -10.67 1.92
CA SER A 37 8.22 -11.67 1.72
C SER A 37 6.88 -11.03 1.36
N SER A 38 6.52 -9.91 2.00
CA SER A 38 5.30 -9.21 1.67
C SER A 38 5.38 -8.60 0.27
N THR A 39 6.44 -7.87 -0.06
CA THR A 39 6.66 -7.30 -1.41
C THR A 39 6.53 -8.37 -2.50
N LEU A 40 7.17 -9.53 -2.32
CA LEU A 40 7.07 -10.65 -3.25
C LEU A 40 5.63 -11.14 -3.41
N LEU A 41 4.93 -11.39 -2.29
CA LEU A 41 3.55 -11.88 -2.29
C LEU A 41 2.63 -10.92 -3.06
N TRP A 42 2.79 -9.61 -2.86
CA TRP A 42 1.98 -8.59 -3.54
C TRP A 42 2.33 -8.45 -5.02
N LEU A 43 3.60 -8.50 -5.40
CA LEU A 43 3.99 -8.54 -6.82
C LEU A 43 3.43 -9.78 -7.53
N MET A 44 3.51 -10.96 -6.90
CA MET A 44 2.89 -12.18 -7.42
C MET A 44 1.39 -12.04 -7.58
N SER A 45 0.71 -11.34 -6.64
CA SER A 45 -0.71 -11.06 -6.75
C SER A 45 -1.07 -10.24 -7.99
N LEU A 46 -0.26 -9.21 -8.29
CA LEU A 46 -0.44 -8.35 -9.45
C LEU A 46 -0.17 -9.12 -10.75
N ILE A 47 0.83 -10.00 -10.76
CA ILE A 47 1.13 -10.86 -11.91
C ILE A 47 -0.05 -11.81 -12.20
N VAL A 48 -0.60 -12.46 -11.17
CA VAL A 48 -1.76 -13.33 -11.31
C VAL A 48 -2.96 -12.56 -11.85
N LEU A 49 -3.28 -11.40 -11.26
CA LEU A 49 -4.37 -10.54 -11.72
C LEU A 49 -4.15 -10.05 -13.16
N ALA A 50 -2.93 -9.65 -13.52
CA ALA A 50 -2.59 -9.26 -14.88
C ALA A 50 -2.77 -10.42 -15.86
N GLY A 51 -2.38 -11.65 -15.49
CA GLY A 51 -2.58 -12.85 -16.28
C GLY A 51 -4.07 -13.17 -16.51
N VAL A 52 -4.88 -13.08 -15.46
CA VAL A 52 -6.34 -13.27 -15.54
C VAL A 52 -6.96 -12.22 -16.45
N TRP A 53 -6.66 -10.94 -16.24
CA TRP A 53 -7.25 -9.85 -17.01
C TRP A 53 -6.73 -9.74 -18.44
N ARG A 54 -5.55 -10.30 -18.75
CA ARG A 54 -5.01 -10.36 -20.12
C ARG A 54 -5.98 -11.05 -21.09
N ALA A 55 -6.72 -12.06 -20.66
CA ALA A 55 -7.69 -12.77 -21.50
C ALA A 55 -8.91 -11.90 -21.90
N PHE A 56 -9.16 -10.82 -21.17
CA PHE A 56 -10.32 -9.93 -21.35
C PHE A 56 -9.95 -8.58 -21.99
N LEU A 57 -8.67 -8.36 -22.33
CA LEU A 57 -8.15 -7.15 -22.96
C LEU A 57 -7.91 -7.35 -24.47
N PRO A 58 -8.11 -6.32 -25.33
CA PRO A 58 -8.65 -5.00 -25.01
C PRO A 58 -10.17 -5.02 -24.91
N PHE A 59 -10.72 -4.21 -24.00
CA PHE A 59 -12.16 -4.01 -23.91
C PHE A 59 -12.67 -3.41 -25.23
N LYS A 60 -13.46 -4.18 -26.00
CA LYS A 60 -14.19 -3.69 -27.17
C LYS A 60 -15.23 -2.66 -26.69
N THR A 61 -14.82 -1.42 -26.47
CA THR A 61 -15.70 -0.36 -25.98
C THR A 61 -15.74 0.77 -27.00
N THR A 62 -16.93 1.03 -27.51
CA THR A 62 -17.26 2.20 -28.33
C THR A 62 -16.92 3.48 -27.57
N PRO A 63 -16.33 4.48 -28.24
CA PRO A 63 -15.77 5.65 -27.58
C PRO A 63 -16.88 6.65 -27.24
N SER A 64 -17.49 6.57 -26.04
CA SER A 64 -17.99 7.79 -25.36
C SER A 64 -18.43 7.58 -23.90
N SER A 65 -18.91 6.40 -23.48
CA SER A 65 -19.54 6.28 -22.14
C SER A 65 -19.28 4.98 -21.37
N SER A 66 -18.66 3.96 -21.97
CA SER A 66 -18.53 2.62 -21.39
C SER A 66 -17.14 2.26 -20.84
N ALA A 67 -16.15 3.15 -20.92
CA ALA A 67 -14.78 2.86 -20.45
C ALA A 67 -14.66 2.78 -18.91
N TRP A 68 -15.56 3.42 -18.16
CA TRP A 68 -15.49 3.48 -16.69
C TRP A 68 -15.80 2.14 -16.03
N LEU A 69 -16.77 1.40 -16.59
CA LEU A 69 -17.22 0.12 -16.05
C LEU A 69 -16.12 -0.96 -16.04
N PRO A 70 -15.40 -1.26 -17.13
CA PRO A 70 -14.37 -2.29 -17.11
C PRO A 70 -13.20 -1.93 -16.19
N TYR A 71 -12.79 -0.66 -16.13
CA TYR A 71 -11.76 -0.24 -15.17
C TYR A 71 -12.24 -0.34 -13.72
N SER A 72 -13.52 -0.04 -13.45
CA SER A 72 -14.09 -0.21 -12.11
C SER A 72 -14.13 -1.68 -11.69
N ILE A 73 -14.54 -2.59 -12.58
CA ILE A 73 -14.54 -4.04 -12.30
C ILE A 73 -13.12 -4.56 -12.12
N LEU A 74 -12.17 -4.09 -12.93
CA LEU A 74 -10.74 -4.42 -12.78
C LEU A 74 -10.22 -3.99 -11.39
N ILE A 75 -10.48 -2.76 -10.97
CA ILE A 75 -10.06 -2.26 -9.65
C ILE A 75 -10.76 -3.05 -8.55
N LEU A 76 -12.07 -3.24 -8.62
CA LEU A 76 -12.83 -3.98 -7.61
C LEU A 76 -12.30 -5.41 -7.44
N SER A 77 -12.15 -6.16 -8.54
CA SER A 77 -11.63 -7.53 -8.51
C SER A 77 -10.20 -7.58 -7.98
N SER A 78 -9.35 -6.61 -8.35
CA SER A 78 -7.98 -6.51 -7.88
C SER A 78 -7.91 -6.23 -6.38
N VAL A 79 -8.70 -5.27 -5.89
CA VAL A 79 -8.79 -4.93 -4.46
C VAL A 79 -9.32 -6.11 -3.67
N VAL A 80 -10.39 -6.78 -4.10
CA VAL A 80 -10.94 -7.95 -3.40
C VAL A 80 -9.92 -9.08 -3.30
N PHE A 81 -9.20 -9.38 -4.39
CA PHE A 81 -8.15 -10.38 -4.37
C PHE A 81 -7.01 -10.00 -3.42
N GLN A 82 -6.59 -8.73 -3.48
CA GLN A 82 -5.55 -8.19 -2.62
C GLN A 82 -5.96 -8.22 -1.12
N GLU A 83 -7.17 -7.82 -0.78
CA GLU A 83 -7.70 -7.92 0.59
C GLU A 83 -7.79 -9.38 1.08
N GLY A 84 -8.16 -10.31 0.19
CA GLY A 84 -8.11 -11.75 0.47
C GLY A 84 -6.70 -12.23 0.83
N LEU A 85 -5.69 -11.76 0.09
CA LEU A 85 -4.29 -12.05 0.40
C LEU A 85 -3.83 -11.41 1.71
N ARG A 86 -4.38 -10.27 2.11
CA ARG A 86 -4.10 -9.68 3.43
C ARG A 86 -4.55 -10.61 4.56
N VAL A 87 -5.73 -11.22 4.44
CA VAL A 87 -6.22 -12.22 5.40
C VAL A 87 -5.34 -13.46 5.40
N LEU A 88 -4.91 -13.95 4.23
CA LEU A 88 -3.95 -15.05 4.13
C LEU A 88 -2.63 -14.71 4.82
N PHE A 89 -2.09 -13.51 4.57
CA PHE A 89 -0.86 -13.03 5.15
C PHE A 89 -0.96 -12.95 6.68
N TRP A 90 -2.09 -12.47 7.22
CA TRP A 90 -2.39 -12.52 8.65
C TRP A 90 -2.38 -13.94 9.22
N ARG A 91 -3.02 -14.92 8.55
CA ARG A 91 -3.03 -16.31 9.00
C ARG A 91 -1.64 -16.92 9.04
N ILE A 92 -0.82 -16.64 8.03
CA ILE A 92 0.58 -17.07 7.97
C ILE A 92 1.36 -16.42 9.12
N TYR A 93 1.19 -15.11 9.32
CA TYR A 93 1.82 -14.38 10.42
C TYR A 93 1.45 -14.96 11.79
N LYS A 94 0.16 -15.23 12.06
CA LYS A 94 -0.30 -15.86 13.31
C LYS A 94 0.40 -17.19 13.56
N LYS A 95 0.52 -18.03 12.53
CA LYS A 95 1.23 -19.30 12.63
C LYS A 95 2.72 -19.10 12.93
N LEU A 96 3.37 -18.10 12.32
CA LEU A 96 4.75 -17.76 12.59
C LEU A 96 4.96 -17.21 14.01
N GLU A 97 4.03 -16.39 14.50
CA GLU A 97 4.02 -15.88 15.87
C GLU A 97 3.97 -17.02 16.88
N ASP A 98 3.05 -17.99 16.71
CA ASP A 98 2.92 -19.13 17.61
C ASP A 98 4.19 -20.01 17.62
N ILE A 99 4.83 -20.20 16.46
CA ILE A 99 6.11 -20.92 16.34
C ILE A 99 7.24 -20.16 17.07
N LEU A 100 7.28 -18.85 16.91
CA LEU A 100 8.33 -18.02 17.49
C LEU A 100 8.18 -17.90 19.01
N ASP A 101 6.96 -17.80 19.52
CA ASP A 101 6.68 -17.83 20.95
C ASP A 101 7.03 -19.19 21.57
N ALA A 102 6.72 -20.30 20.89
CA ALA A 102 7.13 -21.64 21.34
C ALA A 102 8.66 -21.82 21.36
N PHE A 103 9.37 -21.20 20.42
CA PHE A 103 10.84 -21.18 20.42
C PHE A 103 11.40 -20.30 21.54
N ALA A 104 10.80 -19.13 21.78
CA ALA A 104 11.18 -18.23 22.86
C ALA A 104 11.06 -18.92 24.23
N ASP A 105 9.96 -19.66 24.45
CA ASP A 105 9.75 -20.45 25.66
C ASP A 105 10.87 -21.51 25.84
N ARG A 106 11.29 -22.19 24.76
CA ARG A 106 12.38 -23.18 24.81
C ARG A 106 13.76 -22.58 25.12
N VAL A 107 14.01 -21.36 24.66
CA VAL A 107 15.31 -20.67 24.83
C VAL A 107 15.27 -19.68 26.01
N SER A 108 14.19 -19.68 26.81
CA SER A 108 13.98 -18.78 27.94
C SER A 108 14.12 -17.29 27.57
N LYS A 109 13.61 -16.92 26.38
CA LYS A 109 13.54 -15.54 25.89
C LYS A 109 12.10 -15.01 26.04
N PRO A 110 11.91 -13.69 26.22
CA PRO A 110 10.57 -13.12 26.27
C PRO A 110 9.85 -13.30 24.92
N ARG A 111 8.53 -13.52 25.00
CA ARG A 111 7.62 -13.55 23.85
C ARG A 111 7.51 -12.17 23.19
N LEU A 112 6.94 -12.13 21.99
CA LEU A 112 6.80 -10.87 21.25
C LEU A 112 5.91 -9.87 22.00
N PHE A 113 6.44 -8.67 22.21
CA PHE A 113 5.68 -7.56 22.77
C PHE A 113 4.71 -6.98 21.74
N LEU A 114 3.70 -6.24 22.22
CA LEU A 114 2.72 -5.55 21.36
C LEU A 114 3.39 -4.70 20.27
N THR A 115 4.46 -3.99 20.63
CA THR A 115 5.24 -3.15 19.71
C THR A 115 5.95 -3.96 18.64
N ASP A 116 6.48 -5.14 18.95
CA ASP A 116 7.08 -6.05 17.97
C ASP A 116 6.02 -6.52 16.96
N LYS A 117 4.84 -6.90 17.44
CA LYS A 117 3.72 -7.32 16.56
C LYS A 117 3.28 -6.20 15.62
N MET A 118 3.20 -4.97 16.13
CA MET A 118 2.89 -3.78 15.33
C MET A 118 4.00 -3.45 14.32
N GLN A 119 5.27 -3.61 14.68
CA GLN A 119 6.40 -3.42 13.75
C GLN A 119 6.39 -4.46 12.62
N ILE A 120 6.00 -5.71 12.90
CA ILE A 120 5.86 -6.74 11.87
C ILE A 120 4.71 -6.40 10.93
N ALA A 121 3.57 -5.94 11.46
CA ALA A 121 2.46 -5.46 10.63
C ALA A 121 2.87 -4.25 9.79
N LEU A 122 3.65 -3.31 10.35
CA LEU A 122 4.18 -2.15 9.65
C LEU A 122 5.12 -2.56 8.51
N ALA A 123 6.02 -3.51 8.76
CA ALA A 123 6.92 -4.07 7.75
C ALA A 123 6.14 -4.78 6.63
N GLY A 124 5.13 -5.58 6.98
CA GLY A 124 4.25 -6.23 5.99
C GLY A 124 3.47 -5.21 5.16
N GLY A 125 2.91 -4.17 5.79
CA GLY A 125 2.22 -3.09 5.09
C GLY A 125 3.15 -2.30 4.17
N MET A 126 4.36 -2.00 4.63
CA MET A 126 5.36 -1.32 3.81
C MET A 126 5.73 -2.17 2.59
N GLY A 127 5.90 -3.48 2.74
CA GLY A 127 6.18 -4.35 1.60
C GLY A 127 5.06 -4.32 0.54
N HIS A 128 3.79 -4.30 0.97
CA HIS A 128 2.66 -4.04 0.07
C HIS A 128 2.78 -2.68 -0.62
N GLY A 129 2.92 -1.60 0.16
CA GLY A 129 3.03 -0.25 -0.37
C GLY A 129 4.17 -0.10 -1.39
N VAL A 130 5.35 -0.64 -1.07
CA VAL A 130 6.52 -0.63 -1.95
C VAL A 130 6.26 -1.43 -3.22
N ALA A 131 5.64 -2.63 -3.15
CA ALA A 131 5.25 -3.38 -4.34
C ALA A 131 4.35 -2.53 -5.27
N HIS A 132 3.37 -1.84 -4.69
CA HIS A 132 2.48 -0.95 -5.43
C HIS A 132 3.25 0.22 -6.09
N ALA A 133 4.12 0.91 -5.35
CA ALA A 133 4.91 2.02 -5.88
C ALA A 133 5.92 1.58 -6.95
N VAL A 134 6.57 0.43 -6.78
CA VAL A 134 7.48 -0.13 -7.77
C VAL A 134 6.73 -0.41 -9.07
N PHE A 135 5.59 -1.10 -8.99
CA PHE A 135 4.85 -1.53 -10.17
C PHE A 135 4.13 -0.40 -10.90
N PHE A 136 3.54 0.56 -10.19
CA PHE A 136 2.70 1.62 -10.78
C PHE A 136 3.38 3.00 -10.91
N CYS A 137 4.59 3.17 -10.36
CA CYS A 137 5.34 4.42 -10.49
C CYS A 137 6.76 4.20 -10.98
N LEU A 138 7.60 3.45 -10.26
CA LEU A 138 9.03 3.34 -10.64
C LEU A 138 9.23 2.67 -11.99
N SER A 139 8.42 1.66 -12.33
CA SER A 139 8.43 1.00 -13.64
C SER A 139 8.18 1.96 -14.81
N LEU A 140 7.49 3.08 -14.56
CA LEU A 140 7.13 4.10 -15.55
C LEU A 140 8.05 5.31 -15.50
N LEU A 141 9.00 5.36 -14.56
CA LEU A 141 9.78 6.56 -14.28
C LEU A 141 11.04 6.68 -15.13
N THR A 142 11.46 5.64 -15.85
CA THR A 142 12.66 5.65 -16.71
C THR A 142 12.72 6.86 -17.66
N PRO A 143 11.64 7.26 -18.36
CA PRO A 143 11.70 8.42 -19.25
C PRO A 143 11.87 9.76 -18.52
N ALA A 144 11.57 9.84 -17.22
CA ALA A 144 11.72 11.06 -16.41
C ALA A 144 13.19 11.47 -16.19
N PHE A 145 14.14 10.57 -16.44
CA PHE A 145 15.58 10.86 -16.39
C PHE A 145 16.08 11.58 -17.66
N GLY A 146 15.23 11.68 -18.70
CA GLY A 146 15.57 12.32 -19.97
C GLY A 146 15.30 13.82 -20.03
N PRO A 147 15.78 14.50 -21.11
CA PRO A 147 15.75 15.96 -21.28
C PRO A 147 14.35 16.57 -21.42
N ALA A 148 13.29 15.76 -21.51
CA ALA A 148 11.90 16.21 -21.60
C ALA A 148 11.06 15.77 -20.39
N THR A 149 9.81 16.23 -20.34
CA THR A 149 8.77 15.73 -19.42
C THR A 149 7.54 15.33 -20.21
N PHE A 150 6.61 14.63 -19.58
CA PHE A 150 5.39 14.17 -20.22
C PHE A 150 4.16 14.73 -19.50
N TYR A 151 3.28 15.38 -20.25
CA TYR A 151 1.97 15.85 -19.80
C TYR A 151 0.88 15.09 -20.55
N VAL A 152 -0.23 14.83 -19.87
CA VAL A 152 -1.42 14.20 -20.47
C VAL A 152 -2.47 15.28 -20.65
N GLU A 153 -3.21 15.27 -21.77
CA GLU A 153 -4.25 16.28 -22.06
C GLU A 153 -5.28 16.43 -20.93
N LYS A 154 -5.66 15.30 -20.33
CA LYS A 154 -6.61 15.25 -19.20
C LYS A 154 -6.05 15.87 -17.91
N CYS A 155 -4.74 16.06 -17.80
CA CYS A 155 -4.04 16.67 -16.67
C CYS A 155 -2.83 17.46 -17.18
N SER A 156 -3.07 18.58 -17.86
CA SER A 156 -2.01 19.42 -18.44
C SER A 156 -1.31 20.31 -17.40
N GLN A 157 -1.87 20.43 -16.20
CA GLN A 157 -1.34 21.27 -15.12
C GLN A 157 -0.15 20.65 -14.37
N MET A 158 -0.01 19.32 -14.39
CA MET A 158 1.05 18.60 -13.69
C MET A 158 1.65 17.52 -14.59
N PRO A 159 2.98 17.32 -14.55
CA PRO A 159 3.60 16.27 -15.35
C PRO A 159 3.16 14.89 -14.84
N PHE A 160 2.99 13.95 -15.77
CA PHE A 160 2.56 12.59 -15.50
C PHE A 160 3.39 11.90 -14.41
N PHE A 161 4.72 12.09 -14.45
CA PHE A 161 5.64 11.51 -13.47
C PHE A 161 5.38 12.02 -12.06
N LEU A 162 5.06 13.31 -11.90
CA LEU A 162 4.69 13.88 -10.59
C LEU A 162 3.38 13.27 -10.08
N VAL A 163 2.35 13.22 -10.93
CA VAL A 163 1.06 12.61 -10.60
C VAL A 163 1.23 11.16 -10.16
N SER A 164 2.00 10.38 -10.91
CA SER A 164 2.31 8.97 -10.59
C SER A 164 3.03 8.83 -9.25
N SER A 165 4.06 9.65 -8.99
CA SER A 165 4.77 9.63 -7.70
C SER A 165 3.91 10.04 -6.52
N MET A 166 3.02 11.04 -6.68
CA MET A 166 2.10 11.47 -5.63
C MET A 166 1.08 10.38 -5.30
N ILE A 167 0.53 9.70 -6.31
CA ILE A 167 -0.38 8.57 -6.13
C ILE A 167 0.36 7.42 -5.43
N ALA A 168 1.58 7.10 -5.86
CA ALA A 168 2.39 6.05 -5.24
C ALA A 168 2.65 6.33 -3.76
N LEU A 169 3.05 7.56 -3.39
CA LEU A 169 3.25 7.94 -1.99
C LEU A 169 1.97 7.76 -1.15
N ALA A 170 0.82 8.14 -1.69
CA ALA A 170 -0.45 7.99 -0.99
C ALA A 170 -0.81 6.51 -0.77
N PHE A 171 -0.71 5.66 -1.80
CA PHE A 171 -0.96 4.23 -1.66
C PHE A 171 0.05 3.52 -0.75
N VAL A 172 1.33 3.88 -0.85
CA VAL A 172 2.37 3.38 0.06
C VAL A 172 2.00 3.67 1.52
N THR A 173 1.57 4.90 1.79
CA THR A 173 1.11 5.34 3.11
C THR A 173 -0.11 4.53 3.56
N ILE A 174 -1.15 4.47 2.72
CA ILE A 174 -2.39 3.73 2.99
C ILE A 174 -2.08 2.27 3.31
N HIS A 175 -1.32 1.57 2.47
CA HIS A 175 -1.02 0.15 2.66
C HIS A 175 -0.17 -0.11 3.91
N THR A 176 0.83 0.74 4.16
CA THR A 176 1.71 0.64 5.33
C THR A 176 0.91 0.65 6.62
N PHE A 177 0.05 1.66 6.80
CA PHE A 177 -0.70 1.83 8.04
C PHE A 177 -1.98 0.98 8.09
N SER A 178 -2.61 0.69 6.94
CA SER A 178 -3.76 -0.21 6.87
C SER A 178 -3.42 -1.63 7.32
N MET A 179 -2.20 -2.11 7.07
CA MET A 179 -1.79 -3.43 7.55
C MET A 179 -1.72 -3.47 9.09
N VAL A 180 -1.20 -2.41 9.72
CA VAL A 180 -1.16 -2.28 11.19
C VAL A 180 -2.57 -2.28 11.77
N ILE A 181 -3.49 -1.52 11.16
CA ILE A 181 -4.91 -1.49 11.55
C ILE A 181 -5.56 -2.87 11.39
N ALA A 182 -5.39 -3.50 10.23
CA ALA A 182 -5.99 -4.79 9.92
C ALA A 182 -5.50 -5.90 10.87
N PHE A 183 -4.18 -5.99 11.09
CA PHE A 183 -3.60 -7.02 11.97
C PHE A 183 -4.08 -6.85 13.41
N ASN A 184 -4.10 -5.62 13.93
CA ASN A 184 -4.68 -5.36 15.25
C ASN A 184 -6.18 -5.70 15.29
N GLY A 185 -6.93 -5.32 14.26
CA GLY A 185 -8.35 -5.63 14.13
C GLY A 185 -8.64 -7.14 14.10
N TYR A 186 -7.80 -7.93 13.42
CA TYR A 186 -7.90 -9.39 13.41
C TYR A 186 -7.51 -10.00 14.76
N ALA A 187 -6.48 -9.49 15.42
CA ALA A 187 -6.04 -9.95 16.73
C ALA A 187 -7.11 -9.75 17.82
N GLU A 188 -7.73 -8.57 17.84
CA GLU A 188 -8.70 -8.17 18.86
C GLU A 188 -10.15 -8.51 18.50
N GLY A 189 -10.41 -9.02 17.30
CA GLY A 189 -11.77 -9.23 16.81
C GLY A 189 -12.56 -7.94 16.57
N ASN A 190 -11.90 -6.78 16.50
CA ASN A 190 -12.56 -5.49 16.25
C ASN A 190 -13.07 -5.41 14.80
N ARG A 191 -14.38 -5.62 14.61
CA ARG A 191 -15.00 -5.59 13.28
C ARG A 191 -14.90 -4.25 12.56
N VAL A 192 -14.81 -3.14 13.30
CA VAL A 192 -14.65 -1.81 12.69
C VAL A 192 -13.31 -1.72 11.97
N ASP A 193 -12.22 -2.09 12.64
CA ASP A 193 -10.87 -2.07 12.05
C ASP A 193 -10.71 -3.10 10.92
N GLN A 194 -11.42 -4.23 11.00
CA GLN A 194 -11.45 -5.24 9.93
C GLN A 194 -12.16 -4.73 8.67
N LEU A 195 -13.22 -3.91 8.82
CA LEU A 195 -14.01 -3.41 7.70
C LEU A 195 -13.46 -2.10 7.12
N ILE A 196 -12.91 -1.22 7.95
CA ILE A 196 -12.44 0.11 7.51
C ILE A 196 -11.31 0.01 6.50
N VAL A 197 -10.40 -0.96 6.69
CA VAL A 197 -9.23 -1.16 5.84
C VAL A 197 -9.60 -1.54 4.40
N PRO A 198 -10.40 -2.59 4.13
CA PRO A 198 -10.80 -2.91 2.76
C PRO A 198 -11.64 -1.81 2.12
N VAL A 199 -12.47 -1.09 2.90
CA VAL A 199 -13.24 0.05 2.41
C VAL A 199 -12.32 1.20 1.98
N VAL A 200 -11.35 1.57 2.81
CA VAL A 200 -10.37 2.62 2.48
C VAL A 200 -9.58 2.25 1.22
N HIS A 201 -9.13 1.00 1.11
CA HIS A 201 -8.39 0.54 -0.07
C HIS A 201 -9.27 0.59 -1.33
N LEU A 202 -10.52 0.13 -1.26
CA LEU A 202 -11.45 0.20 -2.38
C LEU A 202 -11.75 1.64 -2.80
N VAL A 203 -12.04 2.53 -1.84
CA VAL A 203 -12.31 3.95 -2.10
C VAL A 203 -11.07 4.62 -2.71
N ALA A 204 -9.89 4.39 -2.15
CA ALA A 204 -8.63 4.90 -2.70
C ALA A 204 -8.39 4.42 -4.14
N GLY A 205 -8.61 3.13 -4.40
CA GLY A 205 -8.57 2.53 -5.73
C GLY A 205 -9.53 3.22 -6.69
N MET A 206 -10.80 3.37 -6.32
CA MET A 206 -11.81 4.00 -7.18
C MET A 206 -11.56 5.49 -7.42
N LEU A 207 -11.02 6.22 -6.43
CA LEU A 207 -10.63 7.63 -6.60
C LEU A 207 -9.60 7.83 -7.72
N THR A 208 -8.78 6.81 -8.04
CA THR A 208 -7.84 6.92 -9.16
C THR A 208 -8.53 7.05 -10.51
N LEU A 209 -9.79 6.56 -10.66
CA LEU A 209 -10.57 6.71 -11.89
C LEU A 209 -10.94 8.16 -12.20
N VAL A 210 -10.95 9.03 -11.18
CA VAL A 210 -11.17 10.48 -11.38
C VAL A 210 -10.12 11.05 -12.33
N ASN A 211 -8.90 10.49 -12.36
CA ASN A 211 -7.85 10.91 -13.30
C ASN A 211 -8.18 10.63 -14.78
N LEU A 212 -9.24 9.86 -15.07
CA LEU A 212 -9.74 9.67 -16.44
C LEU A 212 -10.60 10.84 -16.94
N ALA A 213 -11.04 11.73 -16.06
CA ALA A 213 -11.75 12.95 -16.41
C ALA A 213 -10.78 14.12 -16.68
N SER A 214 -11.23 15.11 -17.47
CA SER A 214 -10.46 16.33 -17.71
C SER A 214 -10.29 17.13 -16.41
N GLY A 215 -9.05 17.51 -16.09
CA GLY A 215 -8.69 18.14 -14.82
C GLY A 215 -8.76 17.22 -13.61
N GLY A 216 -9.01 15.92 -13.80
CA GLY A 216 -9.29 14.97 -12.73
C GLY A 216 -8.17 14.84 -11.69
N CYS A 217 -6.91 15.04 -12.09
CA CYS A 217 -5.76 14.99 -11.18
C CYS A 217 -5.77 16.07 -10.09
N ILE A 218 -6.38 17.24 -10.36
CA ILE A 218 -6.49 18.34 -9.39
C ILE A 218 -7.44 17.97 -8.25
N ILE A 219 -8.40 17.09 -8.50
CA ILE A 219 -9.40 16.64 -7.52
C ILE A 219 -8.99 15.28 -6.91
N GLY A 220 -8.59 14.34 -7.76
CA GLY A 220 -8.26 12.97 -7.36
C GLY A 220 -7.06 12.89 -6.43
N ILE A 221 -6.01 13.70 -6.66
CA ILE A 221 -4.83 13.69 -5.80
C ILE A 221 -5.16 14.18 -4.39
N PRO A 222 -5.75 15.38 -4.15
CA PRO A 222 -6.13 15.80 -2.81
C PRO A 222 -7.04 14.80 -2.09
N LEU A 223 -8.05 14.24 -2.77
CA LEU A 223 -8.95 13.24 -2.18
C LEU A 223 -8.20 11.98 -1.74
N LEU A 224 -7.25 11.51 -2.55
CA LEU A 224 -6.42 10.37 -2.20
C LEU A 224 -5.52 10.66 -0.98
N TYR A 225 -4.99 11.89 -0.86
CA TYR A 225 -4.24 12.33 0.31
C TYR A 225 -5.11 12.48 1.55
N CYS A 226 -6.38 12.88 1.42
CA CYS A 226 -7.33 12.83 2.53
C CYS A 226 -7.50 11.39 3.04
N MET A 227 -7.60 10.39 2.15
CA MET A 227 -7.67 8.98 2.54
C MET A 227 -6.37 8.49 3.20
N ALA A 228 -5.22 8.91 2.69
CA ALA A 228 -3.92 8.57 3.28
C ALA A 228 -3.77 9.17 4.69
N LEU A 229 -4.11 10.46 4.86
CA LEU A 229 -4.08 11.13 6.15
C LEU A 229 -5.08 10.52 7.14
N PHE A 230 -6.30 10.22 6.68
CA PHE A 230 -7.30 9.52 7.48
C PHE A 230 -6.76 8.18 8.01
N THR A 231 -6.14 7.39 7.14
CA THR A 231 -5.55 6.08 7.49
C THR A 231 -4.43 6.25 8.52
N LEU A 232 -3.54 7.23 8.31
CA LEU A 232 -2.43 7.53 9.21
C LEU A 232 -2.93 7.96 10.59
N LEU A 233 -3.89 8.88 10.65
CA LEU A 233 -4.47 9.38 11.91
C LEU A 233 -5.24 8.29 12.66
N HIS A 234 -6.01 7.47 11.95
CA HIS A 234 -6.71 6.32 12.54
C HIS A 234 -5.72 5.31 13.11
N CYS A 235 -4.67 4.97 12.37
CA CYS A 235 -3.61 4.09 12.83
C CYS A 235 -2.91 4.67 14.08
N GLY A 236 -2.54 5.95 14.05
CA GLY A 236 -1.91 6.63 15.19
C GLY A 236 -2.78 6.62 16.44
N LYS A 237 -4.06 6.95 16.31
CA LYS A 237 -5.04 6.90 17.42
C LYS A 237 -5.20 5.48 17.97
N MET A 238 -5.29 4.48 17.10
CA MET A 238 -5.41 3.08 17.49
C MET A 238 -4.16 2.62 18.26
N VAL A 239 -2.96 2.89 17.73
CA VAL A 239 -1.69 2.51 18.37
C VAL A 239 -1.56 3.21 19.72
N TRP A 240 -1.85 4.51 19.81
CA TRP A 240 -1.78 5.25 21.07
C TRP A 240 -2.67 4.64 22.14
N LYS A 241 -3.93 4.33 21.80
CA LYS A 241 -4.87 3.68 22.72
C LYS A 241 -4.33 2.33 23.20
N ARG A 242 -3.82 1.51 22.27
CA ARG A 242 -3.30 0.17 22.58
C ARG A 242 -2.06 0.19 23.48
N LEU A 243 -1.18 1.16 23.27
CA LEU A 243 -0.01 1.36 24.13
C LEU A 243 -0.41 1.81 25.54
N ALA A 244 -1.34 2.76 25.66
CA ALA A 244 -1.86 3.20 26.95
C ALA A 244 -2.55 2.05 27.71
N ASP A 245 -3.37 1.26 27.04
CA ASP A 245 -4.02 0.08 27.63
C ASP A 245 -3.01 -0.99 28.09
N SER A 246 -1.87 -1.11 27.39
CA SER A 246 -0.80 -2.06 27.75
C SER A 246 0.06 -1.61 28.93
N GLN A 247 0.25 -0.30 29.13
CA GLN A 247 1.00 0.24 30.27
C GLN A 247 0.22 0.17 31.58
N ASN A 248 -1.12 0.14 31.49
CA ASN A 248 -2.02 0.05 32.63
C ASN A 248 -2.29 -1.41 33.08
N ARG A 249 -1.67 -2.41 32.45
CA ARG A 249 -1.80 -3.84 32.76
C ARG A 249 -0.49 -4.40 33.29
#